data_AF-A0A1F4QVJ3-F1
#
_entry.id   AF-A0A1F4QVJ3-F1
#
_cell.length_a   1.000
_cell.length_b   1.000
_cell.length_c   1.000
_cell.angle_alpha   90.00
_cell.angle_beta   90.00
_cell.angle_gamma   90.00
#
_symmetry.space_group_name_H-M   'P 1'
#
loop_
_entity.id
_entity.type
_entity.pdbx_description
1 polymer ?
#
loop_
_entity_poly.entity_id
_entity_poly.type
_entity_poly.pdbx_seq_one_letter_code
_entity_poly.pdbx_strand_id
1 'polypeptide(L)'
;MEYLKVEFEERRRVMVNNVPNGFTNSVIEAPGGAHTVTLAPPVDFSPTSQEVWLENTAPMDACRISFHKLPPAAIPPAPGRPS
;
A
#
# COMPACT_ATOMS: atom_id res chain seq x y z
N MET A 1 -5.28 -11.55 -15.08
CA MET A 1 -4.91 -10.26 -14.45
C MET A 1 -5.87 -10.10 -13.29
N GLU A 2 -5.34 -9.68 -12.15
CA GLU A 2 -6.09 -9.53 -10.92
C GLU A 2 -6.14 -8.05 -10.51
N TYR A 3 -7.05 -7.73 -9.60
CA TYR A 3 -7.42 -6.39 -9.21
C TYR A 3 -7.26 -6.21 -7.70
N LEU A 4 -6.55 -5.16 -7.32
CA LEU A 4 -6.31 -4.76 -5.94
C LEU A 4 -6.78 -3.32 -5.75
N LYS A 5 -7.38 -3.02 -4.60
CA LYS A 5 -7.69 -1.66 -4.16
C LYS A 5 -7.07 -1.45 -2.79
N VAL A 6 -6.10 -0.54 -2.73
CA VAL A 6 -5.43 -0.18 -1.47
C VAL A 6 -6.08 1.06 -0.90
N GLU A 7 -6.67 0.96 0.28
CA GLU A 7 -7.34 2.06 0.96
C GLU A 7 -6.37 2.77 1.91
N PHE A 8 -6.33 4.10 1.82
CA PHE A 8 -5.53 4.95 2.69
C PHE A 8 -6.18 6.33 2.77
N GLU A 9 -6.04 7.01 3.89
CA GLU A 9 -6.68 8.33 4.13
C GLU A 9 -6.26 9.37 3.08
N GLU A 10 -5.03 9.29 2.59
CA GLU A 10 -4.47 10.20 1.61
C GLU A 10 -4.22 9.50 0.26
N ARG A 11 -4.05 10.29 -0.81
CA ARG A 11 -3.56 9.76 -2.08
C ARG A 11 -2.06 9.49 -1.97
N ARG A 12 -1.67 8.23 -2.12
CA ARG A 12 -0.27 7.79 -2.03
C ARG A 12 0.06 6.77 -3.11
N ARG A 13 1.32 6.73 -3.55
CA ARG A 13 1.77 5.73 -4.53
C ARG A 13 1.76 4.35 -3.87
N VAL A 14 1.13 3.38 -4.52
CA VAL A 14 1.17 1.98 -4.09
C VAL A 14 2.38 1.31 -4.71
N MET A 15 3.07 0.51 -3.92
CA MET A 15 4.23 -0.28 -4.33
C MET A 15 3.85 -1.76 -4.21
N VAL A 16 3.89 -2.48 -5.33
CA VAL A 16 3.63 -3.93 -5.39
C VAL A 16 4.95 -4.61 -5.72
N ASN A 17 5.42 -5.50 -4.87
CA ASN A 17 6.75 -6.14 -4.97
C ASN A 17 7.87 -5.11 -5.17
N ASN A 18 7.80 -4.00 -4.43
CA ASN A 18 8.71 -2.85 -4.52
C ASN A 18 8.70 -2.10 -5.89
N VAL A 19 7.71 -2.35 -6.74
CA VAL A 19 7.51 -1.65 -8.01
C VAL A 19 6.31 -0.69 -7.90
N PRO A 20 6.44 0.58 -8.32
CA PRO A 20 5.33 1.53 -8.27
C PRO A 20 4.16 1.11 -9.17
N ASN A 21 3.01 0.79 -8.59
CA ASN A 21 1.84 0.29 -9.32
C ASN A 21 0.57 1.06 -8.92
N GLY A 22 0.36 2.25 -9.49
CA GLY A 22 -0.82 3.07 -9.25
C GLY A 22 -0.83 3.81 -7.90
N PHE A 23 -2.03 4.19 -7.45
CA PHE A 23 -2.26 5.00 -6.26
C PHE A 23 -3.32 4.38 -5.35
N THR A 24 -3.28 4.74 -4.07
CA THR A 24 -4.32 4.40 -3.10
C THR A 24 -5.67 4.94 -3.55
N ASN A 25 -6.74 4.29 -3.09
CA ASN A 25 -8.14 4.58 -3.39
C ASN A 25 -8.49 4.44 -4.89
N SER A 26 -7.61 3.84 -5.69
CA SER A 26 -7.86 3.45 -7.08
C SER A 26 -7.74 1.94 -7.22
N VAL A 27 -8.45 1.36 -8.18
CA VAL A 27 -8.28 -0.04 -8.57
C VAL A 27 -6.99 -0.13 -9.39
N ILE A 28 -6.10 -1.04 -9.01
CA ILE A 28 -4.83 -1.30 -9.66
C ILE A 28 -4.79 -2.74 -10.16
N GLU A 29 -4.12 -2.96 -11.29
CA GLU A 29 -3.97 -4.27 -11.90
C GLU A 29 -2.63 -4.89 -11.52
N ALA A 30 -2.64 -6.19 -11.20
CA ALA A 30 -1.44 -6.95 -10.91
C ALA A 30 -1.57 -8.39 -11.44
N PRO A 31 -0.46 -9.13 -11.60
CA PRO A 31 -0.52 -10.58 -11.80
C PRO A 31 -1.29 -11.28 -10.69
N GLY A 32 -1.76 -12.51 -10.94
CA GLY A 32 -2.27 -13.36 -9.88
C GLY A 32 -1.14 -13.99 -9.07
N GLY A 33 -1.42 -14.32 -7.81
CA GLY A 33 -0.49 -14.93 -6.87
C GLY A 33 -0.08 -14.02 -5.71
N ALA A 34 1.06 -14.32 -5.09
CA ALA A 34 1.55 -13.60 -3.93
C ALA A 34 2.18 -12.26 -4.29
N HIS A 35 1.79 -11.22 -3.55
CA HIS A 35 2.32 -9.88 -3.67
C HIS A 35 2.60 -9.26 -2.30
N THR A 36 3.73 -8.59 -2.17
CA THR A 36 4.01 -7.70 -1.05
C THR A 36 3.61 -6.27 -1.43
N VAL A 37 2.65 -5.72 -0.71
CA VAL A 37 2.12 -4.38 -0.94
C VAL A 37 2.58 -3.43 0.16
N THR A 38 3.07 -2.26 -0.25
CA THR A 38 3.43 -1.15 0.67
C THR A 38 3.08 0.18 0.01
N LEU A 39 3.21 1.29 0.75
CA LEU A 39 3.04 2.63 0.23
C LEU A 39 4.40 3.31 0.09
N ALA A 40 4.52 4.24 -0.87
CA ALA A 40 5.73 5.05 -1.00
C ALA A 40 5.95 5.93 0.25
N PRO A 41 7.19 6.39 0.49
CA PRO A 41 7.51 7.31 1.58
C PRO A 41 6.62 8.58 1.58
N PRO A 42 6.41 9.21 2.75
CA PRO A 42 6.98 8.89 4.06
C PRO A 42 6.38 7.63 4.70
N VAL A 43 7.14 6.97 5.59
CA VAL A 43 6.69 5.79 6.35
C VAL A 43 5.96 6.23 7.62
N ASP A 44 4.88 6.99 7.44
CA ASP A 44 3.96 7.48 8.49
C ASP A 44 2.65 6.68 8.49
N PHE A 45 2.71 5.39 8.16
CA PHE A 45 1.55 4.52 8.02
C PHE A 45 1.80 3.14 8.62
N SER A 46 0.70 2.45 8.96
CA SER A 46 0.70 1.09 9.48
C SER A 46 -0.38 0.26 8.80
N PRO A 47 -0.13 -1.03 8.53
CA PRO A 47 1.16 -1.72 8.66
C PRO A 47 2.20 -1.16 7.65
N THR A 48 3.49 -1.45 7.82
CA THR A 48 4.51 -0.97 6.86
C THR A 48 4.49 -1.72 5.53
N SER A 49 4.01 -2.96 5.54
CA SER A 49 3.76 -3.79 4.35
C SER A 49 2.70 -4.83 4.65
N GLN A 50 2.02 -5.34 3.61
CA GLN A 50 1.05 -6.43 3.69
C GLN A 50 1.33 -7.44 2.59
N GLU A 51 1.30 -8.72 2.93
CA GLU A 51 1.30 -9.79 1.94
C GLU A 51 -0.15 -10.10 1.56
N VAL A 52 -0.42 -10.15 0.25
CA VAL A 52 -1.74 -10.46 -0.30
C VAL A 52 -1.62 -11.54 -1.35
N TRP A 53 -2.61 -12.43 -1.40
CA TRP A 53 -2.77 -13.39 -2.46
C TRP A 53 -3.89 -12.91 -3.38
N LEU A 54 -3.55 -12.58 -4.63
CA LEU A 54 -4.51 -12.12 -5.62
C LEU A 54 -4.98 -13.32 -6.46
N GLU A 55 -6.25 -13.66 -6.33
CA GLU A 55 -6.88 -14.76 -7.05
C GLU A 55 -8.39 -14.52 -7.16
N ASN A 56 -8.98 -14.81 -8.33
CA ASN A 56 -10.41 -14.68 -8.61
C ASN A 56 -11.00 -13.28 -8.32
N THR A 57 -10.26 -12.23 -8.62
CA THR A 57 -10.68 -10.82 -8.43
C THR A 57 -11.17 -10.19 -9.74
N ALA A 58 -12.00 -9.15 -9.62
CA ALA A 58 -12.53 -8.40 -10.76
C ALA A 58 -12.46 -6.88 -10.50
N PRO A 59 -12.57 -6.00 -11.53
CA PRO A 59 -12.52 -4.55 -11.30
C PRO A 59 -13.61 -4.04 -10.33
N MET A 60 -14.79 -4.66 -10.38
CA MET A 60 -15.92 -4.33 -9.50
C MET A 60 -15.83 -5.00 -8.13
N ASP A 61 -15.03 -6.05 -8.02
CA ASP A 61 -14.82 -6.85 -6.81
C ASP A 61 -13.32 -7.15 -6.62
N ALA A 62 -12.57 -6.06 -6.46
CA ALA A 62 -11.12 -6.12 -6.27
C ALA A 62 -10.80 -6.57 -4.85
N CYS A 63 -9.67 -7.26 -4.66
CA CYS A 63 -9.11 -7.50 -3.34
C CYS A 63 -8.88 -6.15 -2.64
N ARG A 64 -9.34 -6.00 -1.39
CA ARG A 64 -9.21 -4.74 -0.65
C ARG A 64 -8.31 -4.93 0.55
N ILE A 65 -7.34 -4.03 0.69
CA ILE A 65 -6.51 -3.91 1.90
C ILE A 65 -6.47 -2.47 2.34
N SER A 66 -6.27 -2.24 3.64
CA SER A 66 -6.23 -0.90 4.22
C SER A 66 -4.90 -0.64 4.91
N PHE A 67 -4.43 0.58 4.76
CA PHE A 67 -3.37 1.16 5.58
C PHE A 67 -3.97 2.32 6.37
N HIS A 68 -3.37 2.63 7.51
CA HIS A 68 -3.81 3.70 8.39
C HIS A 68 -2.65 4.63 8.69
N LYS A 69 -2.91 5.94 8.70
CA LYS A 69 -1.89 6.92 9.04
C LYS A 69 -1.53 6.79 10.53
N LEU A 70 -0.23 6.82 10.82
CA LEU A 70 0.25 6.82 12.19
C LEU A 70 0.02 8.20 12.81
N PRO A 71 -0.36 8.29 14.09
CA PRO A 71 -0.38 9.56 14.78
C PRO A 71 1.04 10.15 14.84
N PRO A 72 1.20 11.49 14.88
CA PRO A 72 2.51 12.13 14.87
C PRO A 72 3.49 11.62 15.93
N ALA A 73 2.99 11.18 17.09
CA ALA A 73 3.79 10.62 18.19
C ALA A 73 4.35 9.21 17.91
N ALA A 74 3.78 8.48 16.95
CA ALA A 74 4.19 7.13 16.58
C ALA A 74 5.02 7.08 15.29
N ILE A 75 5.26 8.23 14.64
CA ILE A 75 6.15 8.31 13.47
C ILE A 75 7.58 8.21 14.01
N PRO A 76 8.37 7.18 13.64
CA PRO A 76 9.75 7.10 14.06
C PRO A 76 10.51 8.34 13.57
N PRO A 77 11.31 8.99 14.42
CA PRO A 77 12.10 10.14 14.00
C PRO A 77 12.99 9.73 12.84
N ALA A 78 12.98 10.51 11.76
CA ALA A 78 13.80 10.25 10.60
C ALA A 78 15.27 10.09 11.04
N PRO A 79 15.99 9.03 10.61
CA PRO A 79 17.39 8.87 10.97
C PRO A 79 18.20 9.99 10.31
N GLY A 80 18.66 10.95 11.11
CA GLY A 80 19.67 11.93 10.72
C GLY A 80 19.16 13.35 10.45
N ARG A 81 18.93 14.12 11.52
CA ARG A 81 19.27 15.54 11.51
C ARG A 81 20.18 15.81 12.70
N PRO A 82 21.51 15.82 12.55
CA PRO A 82 22.37 16.36 13.60
C PRO A 82 22.00 17.83 13.81
N SER A 83 21.88 18.18 15.09
CA SER A 83 21.73 19.54 15.63
C SER A 83 22.86 20.47 15.20
#